data_AF-F3GEW3-F1
#
_entry.id   AF-F3GEW3-F1
#
_cell.length_a   1.000
_cell.length_b   1.000
_cell.length_c   1.000
_cell.angle_alpha   90.00
_cell.angle_beta   90.00
_cell.angle_gamma   90.00
#
_symmetry.space_group_name_H-M   'P 1'
#
loop_
_entity.id
_entity.type
_entity.pdbx_description
1 polymer ?
#
loop_
_entity_poly.entity_id
_entity_poly.type
_entity_poly.pdbx_seq_one_letter_code
_entity_poly.pdbx_strand_id
1 'polypeptide(L)'
;MAVDSTTANSVSSTFLNTLQNPTPTATNSTGTLGKDSFLQLLVTQMKNQNPLDPQDNTQFVAQLAQFSSLESMQNLTSTVDTIASSYKSSQALQASSLVGRSVIIDASSTSVDTTKGLTGSIVVPSESSLTTVKVYDSQSNLVDSVDLGTQKAGTTSFAWDGTDSSGTQLPSGTYTFKAEGSVEGKNTQLSTYLPATVNSVTMGVNGAETTLNLASGSVALSKVQTIGL
;
A
#
# COMPACT_ATOMS: atom_id res chain seq x y z
N MET A 1 -37.99 -62.43 22.30
CA MET A 1 -36.67 -61.76 22.26
C MET A 1 -36.02 -62.07 20.93
N ALA A 2 -35.82 -61.06 20.09
CA ALA A 2 -34.76 -61.00 19.08
C ALA A 2 -34.66 -59.52 18.67
N VAL A 3 -33.52 -58.90 18.96
CA VAL A 3 -33.20 -57.51 18.63
C VAL A 3 -32.64 -57.47 17.20
N ASP A 4 -33.23 -56.63 16.35
CA ASP A 4 -32.86 -56.49 14.94
C ASP A 4 -31.73 -55.45 14.74
N SER A 5 -30.89 -55.70 13.74
CA SER A 5 -29.51 -55.27 13.60
C SER A 5 -29.38 -54.08 12.64
N THR A 6 -29.83 -52.89 13.03
CA THR A 6 -29.93 -51.74 12.09
C THR A 6 -29.17 -50.48 12.49
N THR A 7 -28.44 -50.46 13.62
CA THR A 7 -27.78 -49.24 14.15
C THR A 7 -26.30 -49.08 13.81
N ALA A 8 -25.64 -50.05 13.17
CA ALA A 8 -24.19 -50.02 12.95
C ALA A 8 -23.75 -49.31 11.64
N ASN A 9 -24.65 -49.09 10.67
CA ASN A 9 -24.26 -48.66 9.31
C ASN A 9 -24.43 -47.15 9.04
N SER A 10 -24.99 -46.39 9.99
CA SER A 10 -25.29 -44.95 9.82
C SER A 10 -24.16 -44.03 10.33
N VAL A 11 -23.33 -44.50 11.27
CA VAL A 11 -22.19 -43.73 11.79
C VAL A 11 -21.06 -43.59 10.77
N SER A 12 -20.82 -44.63 9.96
CA SER A 12 -19.75 -44.65 8.95
C SER A 12 -20.03 -43.74 7.74
N SER A 13 -21.29 -43.66 7.29
CA SER A 13 -21.68 -42.80 6.17
C SER A 13 -21.72 -41.32 6.54
N THR A 14 -22.03 -41.02 7.81
CA THR A 14 -22.04 -39.64 8.31
C THR A 14 -20.62 -39.09 8.47
N PHE A 15 -19.66 -39.93 8.87
CA PHE A 15 -18.25 -39.56 8.93
C PHE A 15 -17.61 -39.39 7.53
N LEU A 16 -17.99 -40.22 6.57
CA LEU A 16 -17.48 -40.09 5.19
C LEU A 16 -18.02 -38.84 4.48
N ASN A 17 -19.24 -38.41 4.78
CA ASN A 17 -19.84 -37.24 4.15
C ASN A 17 -19.25 -35.90 4.67
N THR A 18 -18.75 -35.86 5.91
CA THR A 18 -18.07 -34.67 6.46
C THR A 18 -16.65 -34.46 5.92
N LEU A 19 -16.02 -35.49 5.37
CA LEU A 19 -14.72 -35.41 4.69
C LEU A 19 -14.82 -34.88 3.25
N GLN A 20 -16.02 -34.96 2.64
CA GLN A 20 -16.21 -34.69 1.22
C GLN A 20 -16.69 -33.26 0.91
N ASN A 21 -17.15 -32.51 1.93
CA ASN A 21 -17.63 -31.14 1.76
C ASN A 21 -17.27 -30.23 2.96
N PRO A 22 -16.12 -29.52 2.94
CA PRO A 22 -15.74 -28.64 4.04
C PRO A 22 -16.54 -27.33 3.96
N THR A 23 -17.64 -27.25 4.69
CA THR A 23 -18.31 -25.98 4.97
C THR A 23 -17.41 -25.17 5.91
N PRO A 24 -17.07 -23.90 5.62
CA PRO A 24 -16.15 -23.13 6.42
C PRO A 24 -16.85 -22.65 7.70
N THR A 25 -16.87 -23.51 8.72
CA THR A 25 -17.16 -23.08 10.08
C THR A 25 -15.85 -22.59 10.69
N ALA A 26 -15.81 -21.30 11.04
CA ALA A 26 -14.73 -20.71 11.81
C ALA A 26 -14.62 -21.44 13.15
N THR A 27 -13.71 -22.39 13.23
CA THR A 27 -13.24 -22.97 14.48
C THR A 27 -11.72 -22.96 14.41
N ASN A 28 -11.15 -21.82 14.79
CA ASN A 28 -9.78 -21.76 15.25
C ASN A 28 -9.65 -22.81 16.37
N SER A 29 -8.75 -23.80 16.21
CA SER A 29 -8.21 -24.75 17.23
C SER A 29 -8.29 -26.26 16.93
N THR A 30 -8.50 -26.72 15.69
CA THR A 30 -8.56 -28.17 15.40
C THR A 30 -7.23 -28.82 14.96
N GLY A 31 -6.21 -28.04 14.58
CA GLY A 31 -4.93 -28.59 14.09
C GLY A 31 -4.12 -29.33 15.15
N THR A 32 -3.96 -28.72 16.33
CA THR A 32 -3.16 -29.27 17.43
C THR A 32 -3.88 -30.39 18.20
N LEU A 33 -5.19 -30.27 18.41
CA LEU A 33 -5.98 -31.25 19.20
C LEU A 33 -6.12 -32.61 18.48
N GLY A 34 -6.10 -32.62 17.14
CA GLY A 34 -6.20 -33.83 16.33
C GLY A 34 -4.93 -34.68 16.34
N LYS A 35 -3.75 -34.05 16.34
CA LYS A 35 -2.44 -34.74 16.34
C LYS A 35 -2.16 -35.46 17.66
N ASP A 36 -2.44 -34.81 18.78
CA ASP A 36 -2.20 -35.39 20.12
C ASP A 36 -3.14 -36.57 20.40
N SER A 37 -4.42 -36.43 20.09
CA SER A 37 -5.41 -37.51 20.18
C SER A 37 -5.07 -38.69 19.25
N PHE A 38 -4.49 -38.39 18.08
CA PHE A 38 -4.08 -39.39 17.10
C PHE A 38 -2.82 -40.15 17.53
N LEU A 39 -1.80 -39.45 18.04
CA LEU A 39 -0.59 -40.09 18.59
C LEU A 39 -0.94 -40.99 19.78
N GLN A 40 -1.92 -40.59 20.60
CA GLN A 40 -2.41 -41.40 21.71
C GLN A 40 -3.11 -42.69 21.24
N LEU A 41 -3.90 -42.63 20.17
CA LEU A 41 -4.50 -43.82 19.54
C LEU A 41 -3.44 -44.76 18.93
N LEU A 42 -2.41 -44.21 18.27
CA LEU A 42 -1.33 -44.99 17.67
C LEU A 42 -0.47 -45.71 18.72
N VAL A 43 -0.16 -45.02 19.84
CA VAL A 43 0.53 -45.62 20.99
C VAL A 43 -0.32 -46.71 21.65
N THR A 44 -1.64 -46.48 21.76
CA THR A 44 -2.58 -47.45 22.36
C THR A 44 -2.72 -48.72 21.51
N GLN A 45 -2.69 -48.60 20.18
CA GLN A 45 -2.70 -49.75 19.27
C GLN A 45 -1.39 -50.52 19.34
N MET A 46 -0.22 -49.87 19.32
CA MET A 46 1.08 -50.55 19.50
C MET A 46 1.17 -51.32 20.81
N LYS A 47 0.62 -50.79 21.90
CA LYS A 47 0.58 -51.48 23.21
C LYS A 47 -0.31 -52.72 23.24
N ASN A 48 -1.28 -52.84 22.34
CA ASN A 48 -2.26 -53.94 22.31
C ASN A 48 -2.12 -54.85 21.08
N GLN A 49 -1.06 -54.72 20.27
CA GLN A 49 -0.84 -55.63 19.14
C GLN A 49 -0.32 -57.00 19.60
N ASN A 50 -0.69 -58.05 18.86
CA ASN A 50 -0.14 -59.38 19.03
C ASN A 50 1.23 -59.46 18.33
N PRO A 51 2.32 -59.83 19.03
CA PRO A 51 3.67 -59.86 18.47
C PRO A 51 3.90 -60.85 17.31
N LEU A 52 2.95 -61.75 17.05
CA LEU A 52 3.04 -62.74 15.98
C LEU A 52 2.38 -62.30 14.66
N ASP A 53 1.69 -61.15 14.61
CA ASP A 53 1.04 -60.66 13.39
C ASP A 53 0.89 -59.13 13.37
N PRO A 54 1.97 -58.37 13.10
CA PRO A 54 1.93 -56.90 13.14
C PRO A 54 1.16 -56.33 11.94
N GLN A 55 0.15 -55.50 12.21
CA GLN A 55 -0.51 -54.69 11.16
C GLN A 55 0.41 -53.55 10.70
N ASP A 56 0.45 -53.28 9.39
CA ASP A 56 1.29 -52.25 8.81
C ASP A 56 0.63 -50.86 8.94
N ASN A 57 1.13 -50.07 9.90
CA ASN A 57 0.62 -48.72 10.17
C ASN A 57 1.23 -47.64 9.26
N THR A 58 2.01 -48.02 8.24
CA THR A 58 2.74 -47.08 7.36
C THR A 58 1.80 -46.15 6.58
N GLN A 59 0.62 -46.62 6.17
CA GLN A 59 -0.41 -45.81 5.50
C GLN A 59 -0.88 -44.63 6.39
N PHE A 60 -0.96 -44.85 7.70
CA PHE A 60 -1.41 -43.83 8.67
C PHE A 60 -0.33 -42.80 8.96
N VAL A 61 0.93 -43.22 9.04
CA VAL A 61 2.08 -42.31 9.15
C VAL A 61 2.17 -41.40 7.92
N ALA A 62 1.92 -41.94 6.73
CA ALA A 62 1.85 -41.15 5.50
C ALA A 62 0.72 -40.11 5.53
N GLN A 63 -0.46 -40.48 6.01
CA GLN A 63 -1.60 -39.54 6.13
C GLN A 63 -1.32 -38.44 7.18
N LEU A 64 -0.69 -38.79 8.31
CA LEU A 64 -0.24 -37.80 9.31
C LEU A 64 0.80 -36.83 8.75
N ALA A 65 1.75 -37.33 7.97
CA ALA A 65 2.76 -36.50 7.31
C ALA A 65 2.09 -35.52 6.33
N GLN A 66 1.07 -35.97 5.61
CA GLN A 66 0.26 -35.12 4.73
C GLN A 66 -0.50 -34.04 5.51
N PHE A 67 -1.13 -34.38 6.64
CA PHE A 67 -1.81 -33.41 7.50
C PHE A 67 -0.83 -32.42 8.14
N SER A 68 0.31 -32.87 8.64
CA SER A 68 1.36 -31.99 9.19
C SER A 68 1.90 -31.03 8.13
N SER A 69 1.99 -31.48 6.87
CA SER A 69 2.38 -30.62 5.75
C SER A 69 1.31 -29.57 5.43
N LEU A 70 0.03 -29.96 5.43
CA LEU A 70 -1.10 -29.02 5.26
C LEU A 70 -1.16 -27.98 6.39
N GLU A 71 -1.01 -28.40 7.64
CA GLU A 71 -0.96 -27.52 8.80
C GLU A 71 0.24 -26.56 8.71
N SER A 72 1.41 -27.06 8.32
CA SER A 72 2.59 -26.23 8.09
C SER A 72 2.34 -25.19 7.00
N MET A 73 1.65 -25.55 5.90
CA MET A 73 1.25 -24.60 4.87
C MET A 73 0.24 -23.56 5.38
N GLN A 74 -0.74 -23.96 6.20
CA GLN A 74 -1.69 -23.02 6.81
C GLN A 74 -0.98 -22.05 7.76
N ASN A 75 -0.04 -22.54 8.56
CA ASN A 75 0.81 -21.73 9.44
C ASN A 75 1.68 -20.76 8.64
N LEU A 76 2.22 -21.18 7.49
CA LEU A 76 2.95 -20.32 6.57
C LEU A 76 2.05 -19.22 6.02
N THR A 77 0.85 -19.54 5.53
CA THR A 77 -0.11 -18.54 5.05
C THR A 77 -0.45 -17.52 6.15
N SER A 78 -0.73 -17.99 7.37
CA SER A 78 -1.01 -17.09 8.51
C SER A 78 0.17 -16.19 8.88
N THR A 79 1.40 -16.73 8.78
CA THR A 79 2.62 -15.95 8.99
C THR A 79 2.77 -14.88 7.91
N VAL A 80 2.52 -15.22 6.64
CA VAL A 80 2.55 -14.27 5.52
C VAL A 80 1.51 -13.17 5.69
N ASP A 81 0.28 -13.51 6.10
CA ASP A 81 -0.78 -12.53 6.38
C ASP A 81 -0.41 -11.58 7.53
N THR A 82 0.26 -12.11 8.56
CA THR A 82 0.78 -11.32 9.67
C THR A 82 1.86 -10.35 9.20
N ILE A 83 2.83 -10.83 8.41
CA ILE A 83 3.89 -10.00 7.84
C ILE A 83 3.30 -8.89 6.95
N ALA A 84 2.35 -9.23 6.09
CA ALA A 84 1.67 -8.26 5.23
C ALA A 84 0.94 -7.19 6.05
N SER A 85 0.31 -7.59 7.16
CA SER A 85 -0.37 -6.68 8.08
C SER A 85 0.62 -5.76 8.83
N SER A 86 1.74 -6.30 9.31
CA SER A 86 2.81 -5.50 9.92
C SER A 86 3.42 -4.51 8.94
N TYR A 87 3.62 -4.90 7.67
CA TYR A 87 4.10 -4.03 6.61
C TYR A 87 3.12 -2.88 6.33
N LYS A 88 1.82 -3.17 6.21
CA LYS A 88 0.78 -2.14 6.08
C LYS A 88 0.77 -1.17 7.26
N SER A 89 0.91 -1.68 8.48
CA SER A 89 0.98 -0.83 9.69
C SER A 89 2.22 0.09 9.68
N SER A 90 3.37 -0.44 9.27
CA SER A 90 4.59 0.37 9.11
C SER A 90 4.43 1.45 8.04
N GLN A 91 3.84 1.12 6.90
CA GLN A 91 3.52 2.09 5.85
C GLN A 91 2.55 3.17 6.36
N ALA A 92 1.53 2.78 7.12
CA ALA A 92 0.59 3.72 7.74
C ALA A 92 1.27 4.69 8.71
N LEU A 93 2.23 4.22 9.50
CA LEU A 93 3.01 5.06 10.42
C LEU A 93 3.89 6.05 9.65
N GLN A 94 4.58 5.61 8.58
CA GLN A 94 5.36 6.49 7.72
C GLN A 94 4.48 7.56 7.08
N ALA A 95 3.36 7.16 6.50
CA ALA A 95 2.35 8.05 5.95
C ALA A 95 1.81 9.06 6.98
N SER A 96 1.45 8.59 8.17
CA SER A 96 0.94 9.43 9.26
C SER A 96 1.96 10.49 9.68
N SER A 97 3.25 10.16 9.67
CA SER A 97 4.32 11.11 9.98
C SER A 97 4.45 12.26 8.98
N LEU A 98 3.86 12.12 7.79
CA LEU A 98 3.81 13.16 6.76
C LEU A 98 2.68 14.15 6.98
N VAL A 99 1.62 13.79 7.72
CA VAL A 99 0.49 14.68 7.98
C VAL A 99 0.99 15.94 8.70
N GLY A 100 0.63 17.10 8.17
CA GLY A 100 1.07 18.41 8.63
C GLY A 100 2.46 18.83 8.15
N ARG A 101 3.24 17.95 7.50
CA ARG A 101 4.52 18.30 6.88
C ARG A 101 4.32 18.86 5.49
N SER A 102 5.28 19.69 5.06
CA SER A 102 5.41 20.09 3.67
C SER A 102 6.13 19.00 2.89
N VAL A 103 5.65 18.65 1.71
CA VAL A 103 6.29 17.71 0.79
C VAL A 103 6.46 18.36 -0.58
N ILE A 104 7.50 17.98 -1.31
CA ILE A 104 7.71 18.42 -2.69
C ILE A 104 7.14 17.37 -3.64
N ILE A 105 6.22 17.79 -4.50
CA ILE A 105 5.52 16.94 -5.46
C ILE A 105 5.69 17.46 -6.89
N ASP A 106 5.70 16.53 -7.84
CA ASP A 106 5.57 16.85 -9.27
C ASP A 106 4.12 17.29 -9.53
N ALA A 107 3.89 18.59 -9.50
CA ALA A 107 2.56 19.17 -9.63
C ALA A 107 2.63 20.57 -10.23
N SER A 108 1.63 20.90 -11.05
CA SER A 108 1.46 22.23 -11.60
C SER A 108 0.66 23.16 -10.69
N SER A 109 0.06 22.68 -9.60
CA SER A 109 -0.78 23.52 -8.73
C SER A 109 -0.68 23.15 -7.26
N THR A 110 -0.70 24.15 -6.40
CA THR A 110 -0.68 23.98 -4.94
C THR A 110 -1.44 25.11 -4.26
N SER A 111 -1.78 24.91 -2.99
CA SER A 111 -2.32 25.97 -2.15
C SER A 111 -1.17 26.84 -1.64
N VAL A 112 -1.30 28.15 -1.81
CA VAL A 112 -0.29 29.14 -1.45
C VAL A 112 -0.84 30.06 -0.37
N ASP A 113 -0.06 30.21 0.69
CA ASP A 113 -0.20 31.31 1.63
C ASP A 113 0.57 32.51 1.05
N THR A 114 -0.14 33.39 0.34
CA THR A 114 0.48 34.47 -0.42
C THR A 114 1.22 35.47 0.48
N THR A 115 0.94 35.49 1.79
CA THR A 115 1.67 36.31 2.77
C THR A 115 3.10 35.82 3.05
N LYS A 116 3.42 34.57 2.71
CA LYS A 116 4.75 33.96 2.86
C LYS A 116 5.46 33.75 1.52
N GLY A 117 4.75 33.94 0.41
CA GLY A 117 5.18 33.53 -0.92
C GLY A 117 5.30 32.00 -1.04
N LEU A 118 5.90 31.57 -2.14
CA LEU A 118 6.17 30.18 -2.46
C LEU A 118 7.53 30.06 -3.14
N THR A 119 8.32 29.07 -2.72
CA THR A 119 9.51 28.63 -3.45
C THR A 119 9.25 27.26 -4.03
N GLY A 120 9.38 27.15 -5.35
CA GLY A 120 9.26 25.90 -6.10
C GLY A 120 10.54 25.59 -6.86
N SER A 121 10.52 24.54 -7.66
CA SER A 121 11.62 24.22 -8.56
C SER A 121 11.10 23.69 -9.90
N ILE A 122 11.92 23.81 -10.93
CA ILE A 122 11.65 23.26 -12.26
C ILE A 122 12.79 22.32 -12.64
N VAL A 123 12.50 21.32 -13.46
CA VAL A 123 13.52 20.45 -14.06
C VAL A 123 13.70 20.81 -15.52
N VAL A 124 14.91 21.22 -15.86
CA VAL A 124 15.31 21.61 -17.21
C VAL A 124 16.09 20.43 -17.84
N PRO A 125 15.59 19.80 -18.91
CA PRO A 125 16.19 18.57 -19.45
C PRO A 125 17.54 18.80 -20.15
N SER A 126 17.72 19.98 -20.75
CA SER A 126 18.96 20.44 -21.38
C SER A 126 19.03 21.97 -21.28
N GLU A 127 20.04 22.63 -21.85
CA GLU A 127 20.06 24.10 -21.86
C GLU A 127 18.75 24.68 -22.44
N SER A 128 18.16 25.63 -21.71
CA SER A 128 16.91 26.30 -22.05
C SER A 128 17.11 27.79 -22.04
N SER A 129 16.68 28.47 -23.11
CA SER A 129 16.64 29.94 -23.18
C SER A 129 15.20 30.43 -22.92
N LEU A 130 15.05 31.68 -22.48
CA LEU A 130 13.72 32.30 -22.23
C LEU A 130 12.84 31.47 -21.27
N THR A 131 13.44 30.94 -20.22
CA THR A 131 12.74 30.11 -19.23
C THR A 131 11.90 30.98 -18.33
N THR A 132 10.60 30.73 -18.27
CA THR A 132 9.65 31.50 -17.46
C THR A 132 8.73 30.57 -16.68
N VAL A 133 8.31 31.01 -15.50
CA VAL A 133 7.27 30.36 -14.70
C VAL A 133 6.07 31.28 -14.61
N LYS A 134 4.99 30.90 -15.29
CA LYS A 134 3.73 31.63 -15.31
C LYS A 134 2.83 31.18 -14.14
N VAL A 135 2.30 32.14 -13.41
CA VAL A 135 1.43 31.92 -12.25
C VAL A 135 0.00 32.29 -12.63
N TYR A 136 -0.91 31.34 -12.42
CA TYR A 136 -2.34 31.51 -12.71
C TYR A 136 -3.17 31.35 -11.44
N ASP A 137 -4.23 32.14 -11.34
CA ASP A 137 -5.23 32.01 -10.26
C ASP A 137 -6.16 30.80 -10.49
N SER A 138 -7.09 30.60 -9.54
CA SER A 138 -8.11 29.55 -9.62
C SER A 138 -9.10 29.68 -10.79
N GLN A 139 -9.20 30.87 -11.40
CA GLN A 139 -10.00 31.14 -12.60
C GLN A 139 -9.19 30.97 -13.90
N SER A 140 -7.93 30.53 -13.81
CA SER A 140 -6.98 30.40 -14.92
C SER A 140 -6.56 31.74 -15.56
N ASN A 141 -6.71 32.87 -14.85
CA ASN A 141 -6.13 34.14 -15.29
C ASN A 141 -4.64 34.16 -14.96
N LEU A 142 -3.83 34.67 -15.89
CA LEU A 142 -2.41 34.92 -15.63
C LEU A 142 -2.30 36.11 -14.67
N VAL A 143 -1.73 35.88 -13.49
CA VAL A 143 -1.57 36.93 -12.46
C VAL A 143 -0.14 37.43 -12.36
N ASP A 144 0.85 36.57 -12.60
CA ASP A 144 2.25 36.92 -12.56
C ASP A 144 3.11 36.00 -13.45
N SER A 145 4.34 36.42 -13.76
CA SER A 145 5.30 35.65 -14.53
C SER A 145 6.72 35.89 -14.01
N VAL A 146 7.35 34.83 -13.49
CA VAL A 146 8.72 34.84 -13.02
C VAL A 146 9.67 34.51 -14.18
N ASP A 147 10.49 35.46 -14.60
CA ASP A 147 11.51 35.24 -15.63
C ASP A 147 12.79 34.67 -15.01
N LEU A 148 13.19 33.49 -15.45
CA LEU A 148 14.41 32.80 -15.06
C LEU A 148 15.50 32.92 -16.13
N GLY A 149 15.19 33.45 -17.32
CA GLY A 149 16.13 33.64 -18.41
C GLY A 149 16.74 32.32 -18.91
N THR A 150 18.05 32.32 -19.11
CA THR A 150 18.76 31.12 -19.61
C THR A 150 19.12 30.19 -18.44
N GLN A 151 18.78 28.92 -18.58
CA GLN A 151 18.99 27.88 -17.58
C GLN A 151 19.76 26.71 -18.18
N LYS A 152 20.67 26.14 -17.38
CA LYS A 152 21.38 24.91 -17.74
C LYS A 152 20.49 23.69 -17.46
N ALA A 153 20.89 22.54 -17.98
CA ALA A 153 20.29 21.26 -17.61
C ALA A 153 20.37 21.04 -16.08
N GLY A 154 19.29 20.53 -15.48
CA GLY A 154 19.20 20.23 -14.05
C GLY A 154 17.99 20.86 -13.38
N THR A 155 18.02 20.92 -12.05
CA THR A 155 16.96 21.49 -11.23
C THR A 155 17.26 22.96 -10.92
N THR A 156 16.32 23.85 -11.23
CA THR A 156 16.42 25.29 -10.93
C THR A 156 15.28 25.69 -10.00
N SER A 157 15.59 26.43 -8.93
CA SER A 157 14.58 26.99 -8.02
C SER A 157 13.98 28.28 -8.57
N PHE A 158 12.70 28.53 -8.27
CA PHE A 158 12.05 29.82 -8.47
C PHE A 158 11.29 30.23 -7.22
N ALA A 159 11.07 31.53 -7.04
CA ALA A 159 10.27 32.08 -5.96
C ALA A 159 9.19 33.01 -6.53
N TRP A 160 8.02 32.96 -5.93
CA TRP A 160 6.92 33.88 -6.17
C TRP A 160 6.48 34.48 -4.84
N ASP A 161 6.32 35.78 -4.77
CA ASP A 161 6.06 36.53 -3.54
C ASP A 161 4.57 36.60 -3.16
N GLY A 162 3.69 36.05 -4.00
CA GLY A 162 2.24 36.09 -3.76
C GLY A 162 1.55 37.34 -4.29
N THR A 163 2.24 38.15 -5.09
CA THR A 163 1.70 39.36 -5.72
C THR A 163 1.39 39.16 -7.21
N ASP A 164 0.56 40.03 -7.77
CA ASP A 164 0.38 40.11 -9.22
C ASP A 164 1.46 40.97 -9.90
N SER A 165 1.43 41.02 -11.24
CA SER A 165 2.34 41.84 -12.04
C SER A 165 2.35 43.35 -11.71
N SER A 166 1.37 43.85 -10.97
CA SER A 166 1.30 45.25 -10.50
C SER A 166 1.83 45.42 -9.07
N GLY A 167 2.28 44.33 -8.42
CA GLY A 167 2.73 44.30 -7.03
C GLY A 167 1.60 44.24 -6.01
N THR A 168 0.37 43.95 -6.43
CA THR A 168 -0.78 43.83 -5.52
C THR A 168 -0.78 42.45 -4.89
N GLN A 169 -0.87 42.39 -3.56
CA GLN A 169 -1.01 41.14 -2.82
C GLN A 169 -2.28 40.40 -3.23
N LEU A 170 -2.15 39.16 -3.69
CA LEU A 170 -3.27 38.30 -4.02
C LEU A 170 -3.77 37.53 -2.80
N PRO A 171 -5.03 37.07 -2.76
CA PRO A 171 -5.55 36.26 -1.65
C PRO A 171 -4.90 34.88 -1.58
N SER A 172 -4.72 34.33 -0.38
CA SER A 172 -4.27 32.95 -0.21
C SER A 172 -5.28 31.96 -0.83
N GLY A 173 -4.78 30.94 -1.52
CA GLY A 173 -5.63 30.05 -2.30
C GLY A 173 -4.84 29.10 -3.20
N THR A 174 -5.54 28.40 -4.09
CA THR A 174 -4.88 27.51 -5.06
C THR A 174 -4.40 28.29 -6.26
N TYR A 175 -3.12 28.13 -6.59
CA TYR A 175 -2.48 28.73 -7.77
C TYR A 175 -1.85 27.65 -8.64
N THR A 176 -1.79 27.91 -9.94
CA THR A 176 -1.18 27.04 -10.94
C THR A 176 0.12 27.66 -11.48
N PHE A 177 1.21 26.91 -11.45
CA PHE A 177 2.54 27.28 -11.92
C PHE A 177 2.86 26.47 -13.17
N LYS A 178 2.98 27.16 -14.31
CA LYS A 178 3.38 26.55 -15.58
C LYS A 178 4.76 27.07 -15.98
N ALA A 179 5.75 26.18 -15.96
CA ALA A 179 7.08 26.48 -16.42
C ALA A 179 7.21 26.16 -17.92
N GLU A 180 7.77 27.09 -18.68
CA GLU A 180 8.07 26.90 -20.10
C GLU A 180 9.43 27.51 -20.44
N GLY A 181 10.09 26.96 -21.45
CA GLY A 181 11.37 27.46 -21.92
C GLY A 181 11.71 26.93 -23.32
N SER A 182 12.59 27.63 -24.01
CA SER A 182 13.06 27.25 -25.33
C SER A 182 14.23 26.27 -25.22
N VAL A 183 13.91 24.98 -25.35
CA VAL A 183 14.85 23.87 -25.33
C VAL A 183 15.12 23.45 -26.78
N GLU A 184 16.38 23.48 -27.20
CA GLU A 184 16.77 23.22 -28.61
C GLU A 184 16.00 24.08 -29.63
N GLY A 185 15.66 25.32 -29.26
CA GLY A 185 14.89 26.24 -30.10
C GLY A 185 13.39 25.96 -30.17
N LYS A 186 12.86 25.01 -29.37
CA LYS A 186 11.44 24.69 -29.27
C LYS A 186 10.88 25.08 -27.90
N ASN A 187 9.73 25.74 -27.90
CA ASN A 187 9.03 26.00 -26.65
C ASN A 187 8.58 24.66 -26.03
N THR A 188 9.08 24.38 -24.83
CA THR A 188 8.91 23.12 -24.11
C THR A 188 8.34 23.42 -22.73
N GLN A 189 7.27 22.73 -22.36
CA GLN A 189 6.79 22.76 -20.98
C GLN A 189 7.75 21.99 -20.08
N LEU A 190 8.14 22.60 -18.97
CA LEU A 190 9.04 22.03 -18.00
C LEU A 190 8.24 21.49 -16.80
N SER A 191 8.73 20.41 -16.19
CA SER A 191 8.12 19.87 -14.96
C SER A 191 8.33 20.83 -13.81
N THR A 192 7.27 21.06 -13.03
CA THR A 192 7.28 21.92 -11.84
C THR A 192 7.15 21.07 -10.59
N TYR A 193 7.99 21.36 -9.61
CA TYR A 193 8.00 20.76 -8.29
C TYR A 193 7.60 21.80 -7.25
N LEU A 194 6.46 21.56 -6.60
CA LEU A 194 5.85 22.53 -5.69
C LEU A 194 5.78 21.96 -4.26
N PRO A 195 5.97 22.81 -3.23
CA PRO A 195 5.64 22.45 -1.88
C PRO A 195 4.13 22.32 -1.72
N ALA A 196 3.72 21.28 -1.01
CA ALA A 196 2.34 21.07 -0.62
C ALA A 196 2.28 20.51 0.81
N THR A 197 1.39 21.08 1.62
CA THR A 197 1.14 20.56 2.97
C THR A 197 0.22 19.35 2.88
N VAL A 198 0.60 18.27 3.58
CA VAL A 198 -0.22 17.07 3.68
C VAL A 198 -1.30 17.27 4.74
N ASN A 199 -2.57 17.20 4.34
CA ASN A 199 -3.70 17.37 5.25
C ASN A 199 -4.09 16.04 5.89
N SER A 200 -4.08 14.95 5.11
CA SER A 200 -4.34 13.61 5.60
C SER A 200 -3.75 12.57 4.65
N VAL A 201 -3.77 11.30 5.05
CA VAL A 201 -3.33 10.19 4.20
C VAL A 201 -4.44 9.17 4.07
N THR A 202 -4.66 8.72 2.84
CA THR A 202 -5.56 7.59 2.53
C THR A 202 -4.70 6.36 2.26
N MET A 203 -4.89 5.34 3.09
CA MET A 203 -4.25 4.05 2.92
C MET A 203 -4.84 3.31 1.72
N GLY A 204 -3.99 2.79 0.84
CA GLY A 204 -4.42 1.91 -0.22
C GLY A 204 -4.87 0.55 0.32
N VAL A 205 -5.98 0.03 -0.18
CA VAL A 205 -6.46 -1.34 0.10
C VAL A 205 -6.36 -2.20 -1.15
N ASN A 206 -6.16 -3.52 -0.99
CA ASN A 206 -6.13 -4.49 -2.09
C ASN A 206 -5.15 -4.15 -3.23
N GLY A 207 -3.97 -3.63 -2.90
CA GLY A 207 -2.95 -3.28 -3.88
C GLY A 207 -3.07 -1.88 -4.47
N ALA A 208 -4.09 -1.10 -4.08
CA ALA A 208 -4.11 0.32 -4.33
C ALA A 208 -2.93 1.01 -3.62
N GLU A 209 -2.44 2.08 -4.20
CA GLU A 209 -1.35 2.86 -3.62
C GLU A 209 -1.87 3.77 -2.50
N THR A 210 -1.04 4.02 -1.50
CA THR A 210 -1.30 5.04 -0.47
C THR A 210 -1.20 6.44 -1.09
N THR A 211 -2.19 7.29 -0.83
CA THR A 211 -2.25 8.65 -1.39
C THR A 211 -2.27 9.70 -0.29
N LEU A 212 -1.52 10.77 -0.48
CA LEU A 212 -1.53 11.97 0.35
C LEU A 212 -2.64 12.90 -0.12
N ASN A 213 -3.49 13.34 0.80
CA ASN A 213 -4.52 14.34 0.54
C ASN A 213 -3.95 15.71 0.85
N LEU A 214 -3.86 16.54 -0.17
CA LEU A 214 -3.38 17.91 -0.14
C LEU A 214 -4.58 18.85 -0.34
N ALA A 215 -4.39 20.14 -0.05
CA ALA A 215 -5.43 21.14 -0.32
C ALA A 215 -5.84 21.21 -1.82
N SER A 216 -4.90 20.90 -2.73
CA SER A 216 -5.13 20.89 -4.18
C SER A 216 -5.67 19.55 -4.72
N GLY A 217 -5.77 18.50 -3.90
CA GLY A 217 -6.24 17.17 -4.31
C GLY A 217 -5.39 16.03 -3.73
N SER A 218 -5.63 14.80 -4.20
CA SER A 218 -4.91 13.61 -3.74
C SER A 218 -3.76 13.25 -4.68
N VAL A 219 -2.59 12.96 -4.12
CA VAL A 219 -1.36 12.58 -4.84
C VAL A 219 -0.83 11.25 -4.32
N ALA A 220 -0.42 10.36 -5.21
CA ALA A 220 0.20 9.09 -4.85
C ALA A 220 1.51 9.29 -4.06
N LEU A 221 1.74 8.49 -3.02
CA LEU A 221 2.94 8.62 -2.19
C LEU A 221 4.24 8.46 -3.00
N SER A 222 4.25 7.63 -4.05
CA SER A 222 5.39 7.49 -4.97
C SER A 222 5.74 8.74 -5.78
N LYS A 223 4.81 9.70 -5.89
CA LYS A 223 5.02 10.98 -6.61
C LYS A 223 5.65 12.06 -5.73
N VAL A 224 5.85 11.79 -4.44
CA VAL A 224 6.59 12.67 -3.54
C VAL A 224 8.08 12.51 -3.80
N GLN A 225 8.76 13.61 -4.13
CA GLN A 225 10.20 13.57 -4.35
C GLN A 225 11.01 13.73 -3.08
N THR A 226 10.56 14.59 -2.16
CA THR A 226 11.27 14.87 -0.91
C THR A 226 10.29 15.36 0.14
N ILE A 227 10.54 14.99 1.39
CA ILE A 227 9.84 15.56 2.55
C ILE A 227 10.52 16.89 2.87
N GLY A 228 9.78 17.99 2.77
CA GLY A 228 10.26 19.29 3.20
C GLY A 228 10.58 19.27 4.70
N LEU A 229 11.70 19.89 5.07
CA LEU A 229 12.17 19.99 6.46
C LEU A 229 11.16 20.73 7.34
#